data_AF-A0A7V4DWQ7-F1
#
_entry.id   AF-A0A7V4DWQ7-F1
#
_cell.length_a   1.000
_cell.length_b   1.000
_cell.length_c   1.000
_cell.angle_alpha   90.00
_cell.angle_beta   90.00
_cell.angle_gamma   90.00
#
_symmetry.space_group_name_H-M   'P 1'
#
loop_
_entity.id
_entity.type
_entity.pdbx_description
1 polymer ?
#
loop_
_entity_poly.entity_id
_entity_poly.type
_entity_poly.pdbx_seq_one_letter_code
_entity_poly.pdbx_strand_id
1 'polypeptide(L)'
;MRNSISFFRSLITHNLIAFLLLFSIIYFLGYTYITHLLLELSSIFISFIIFIVLIALPSAERTPFFQVIGTIFLSSGILDIPHAIFYPGFPGVSNPSLSVTYWMFARFIQSLGMFLAIFHLKHKNMDKKFELLTFLFPLFSIFIIFIIKYFPKDVFYIESLGTTNLKSILEIVYTLLFFIFGIKSKNNPYLFLGGIMFALSEISFIRYISPFTWSLWLGHIFKTLGIFNIAFYILTNYIYNPLMDYKALNEKYKIEWERLNETILKIIETQNKVLEVLNKALNCKDRDGLIKVIVDFFEKEGVRISLFYKKKHIYSSFSHVSDTIEDYDSKEYSKIERNDIIVFLENKDEIISKIYKLFILSLFSIFENVNYINMLEKIEKERKEFIKNVSHEFRNPLFVVLGQAQLLKKAFYNSPEKIKDIAEQIEISSKRISDLVDKLLKVGEEDGKDSHR
;
A
#
# COMPACT_ATOMS: atom_id res chain seq x y z
N MET A 1 -21.36 9.79 23.10
CA MET A 1 -22.76 9.97 23.56
C MET A 1 -23.47 11.18 22.93
N ARG A 2 -22.85 12.37 22.78
CA ARG A 2 -23.51 13.52 22.14
C ARG A 2 -23.87 13.28 20.66
N ASN A 3 -22.99 12.58 19.92
CA ASN A 3 -23.21 12.21 18.52
C ASN A 3 -24.25 11.09 18.30
N SER A 4 -24.45 10.21 19.28
CA SER A 4 -25.45 9.13 19.15
C SER A 4 -26.87 9.63 19.41
N ILE A 5 -27.04 10.60 20.30
CA ILE A 5 -28.33 11.23 20.59
C ILE A 5 -28.76 12.16 19.44
N SER A 6 -27.83 12.93 18.86
CA SER A 6 -28.14 13.77 17.68
C SER A 6 -28.51 12.92 16.47
N PHE A 7 -27.80 11.83 16.24
CA PHE A 7 -28.11 10.87 15.18
C PHE A 7 -29.49 10.23 15.37
N PHE A 8 -29.80 9.76 16.58
CA PHE A 8 -31.12 9.18 16.88
C PHE A 8 -32.26 10.18 16.65
N ARG A 9 -32.09 11.43 17.10
CA ARG A 9 -33.07 12.51 16.84
C ARG A 9 -33.26 12.76 15.35
N SER A 10 -32.15 12.82 14.60
CA SER A 10 -32.18 12.96 13.16
C SER A 10 -32.95 11.81 12.50
N LEU A 11 -32.70 10.56 12.90
CA LEU A 11 -33.40 9.42 12.34
C LEU A 11 -34.92 9.45 12.62
N ILE A 12 -35.33 9.89 13.82
CA ILE A 12 -36.75 10.10 14.14
C ILE A 12 -37.35 11.18 13.24
N THR A 13 -36.66 12.31 13.04
CA THR A 13 -37.18 13.37 12.16
C THR A 13 -37.33 12.89 10.72
N HIS A 14 -36.39 12.09 10.20
CA HIS A 14 -36.50 11.49 8.87
C HIS A 14 -37.71 10.54 8.77
N ASN A 15 -37.93 9.70 9.78
CA ASN A 15 -39.09 8.81 9.83
C ASN A 15 -40.41 9.61 9.88
N LEU A 16 -40.46 10.70 10.65
CA LEU A 16 -41.65 11.56 10.72
C LEU A 16 -41.93 12.26 9.39
N ILE A 17 -40.89 12.78 8.72
CA ILE A 17 -41.01 13.39 7.39
C ILE A 17 -41.50 12.36 6.39
N ALA A 18 -40.90 11.16 6.36
CA ALA A 18 -41.30 10.08 5.46
C ALA A 18 -42.75 9.64 5.72
N PHE A 19 -43.16 9.53 7.00
CA PHE A 19 -44.54 9.27 7.38
C PHE A 19 -45.49 10.34 6.82
N LEU A 20 -45.21 11.62 7.06
CA LEU A 20 -46.06 12.73 6.60
C LEU A 20 -46.16 12.78 5.07
N LEU A 21 -45.06 12.50 4.36
CA LEU A 21 -45.05 12.41 2.90
C LEU A 21 -45.91 11.26 2.40
N LEU A 22 -45.69 10.03 2.88
CA LEU A 22 -46.48 8.86 2.48
C LEU A 22 -47.96 9.05 2.83
N PHE A 23 -48.25 9.58 4.02
CA PHE A 23 -49.61 9.89 4.45
C PHE A 23 -50.27 10.89 3.52
N SER A 24 -49.59 11.99 3.20
CA SER A 24 -50.12 13.02 2.30
C SER A 24 -50.37 12.46 0.90
N ILE A 25 -49.43 11.69 0.35
CA ILE A 25 -49.57 11.06 -0.98
C ILE A 25 -50.80 10.16 -1.02
N ILE A 26 -50.98 9.28 -0.02
CA ILE A 26 -52.13 8.36 0.01
C ILE A 26 -53.43 9.12 0.26
N TYR A 27 -53.41 10.15 1.11
CA TYR A 27 -54.57 10.98 1.40
C TYR A 27 -55.09 11.69 0.14
N PHE A 28 -54.19 12.26 -0.68
CA PHE A 28 -54.57 12.97 -1.92
C PHE A 28 -54.93 12.02 -3.07
N LEU A 29 -54.21 10.90 -3.24
CA LEU A 29 -54.46 9.94 -4.33
C LEU A 29 -55.61 8.97 -4.04
N GLY A 30 -56.00 8.84 -2.78
CA GLY A 30 -56.95 7.83 -2.31
C GLY A 30 -56.32 6.45 -2.13
N TYR A 31 -56.88 5.68 -1.20
CA TYR A 31 -56.46 4.30 -0.96
C TYR A 31 -57.28 3.33 -1.82
N THR A 32 -56.66 2.83 -2.89
CA THR A 32 -57.24 1.91 -3.87
C THR A 32 -56.37 0.66 -3.95
N TYR A 33 -56.80 -0.35 -4.72
CA TYR A 33 -55.99 -1.55 -4.93
C TYR A 33 -54.63 -1.21 -5.59
N ILE A 34 -54.56 -0.16 -6.42
CA ILE A 34 -53.33 0.29 -7.08
C ILE A 34 -52.35 0.84 -6.05
N THR A 35 -52.81 1.72 -5.15
CA THR A 35 -51.93 2.29 -4.12
C THR A 35 -51.50 1.24 -3.10
N HIS A 36 -52.37 0.28 -2.75
CA HIS A 36 -51.98 -0.92 -2.00
C HIS A 36 -50.89 -1.72 -2.72
N LEU A 37 -51.10 -2.05 -4.01
CA LEU A 37 -50.16 -2.82 -4.81
C LEU A 37 -48.79 -2.13 -4.91
N LEU A 38 -48.74 -0.81 -5.09
CA LEU A 38 -47.48 -0.06 -5.14
C LEU A 38 -46.72 -0.11 -3.80
N LEU A 39 -47.42 0.00 -2.66
CA LEU A 39 -46.79 -0.11 -1.33
C LEU A 39 -46.25 -1.52 -1.08
N GLU A 40 -47.01 -2.55 -1.48
CA GLU A 40 -46.59 -3.94 -1.35
C GLU A 40 -45.41 -4.26 -2.27
N LEU A 41 -45.46 -3.88 -3.55
CA LEU A 41 -44.34 -4.09 -4.48
C LEU A 41 -43.07 -3.36 -4.03
N SER A 42 -43.20 -2.15 -3.48
CA SER A 42 -42.06 -1.42 -2.91
C SER A 42 -41.45 -2.17 -1.72
N SER A 43 -42.30 -2.69 -0.82
CA SER A 43 -41.85 -3.48 0.33
C SER A 43 -41.22 -4.81 -0.10
N ILE A 44 -41.81 -5.52 -1.05
CA ILE A 44 -41.29 -6.77 -1.62
C ILE A 44 -39.91 -6.52 -2.24
N PHE A 45 -39.77 -5.47 -3.06
CA PHE A 45 -38.50 -5.13 -3.68
C PHE A 45 -37.39 -4.88 -2.64
N ILE A 46 -37.70 -4.12 -1.59
CA ILE A 46 -36.74 -3.85 -0.51
C ILE A 46 -36.41 -5.12 0.28
N SER A 47 -37.39 -6.00 0.53
CA SER A 47 -37.15 -7.30 1.17
C SER A 47 -36.14 -8.15 0.40
N PHE A 48 -36.23 -8.14 -0.94
CA PHE A 48 -35.28 -8.86 -1.79
C PHE A 48 -33.89 -8.21 -1.76
N ILE A 49 -33.80 -6.88 -1.74
CA ILE A 49 -32.52 -6.17 -1.54
C ILE A 49 -31.90 -6.55 -0.19
N ILE A 50 -32.68 -6.54 0.89
CA ILE A 50 -32.21 -6.94 2.23
C ILE A 50 -31.61 -8.35 2.19
N PHE A 51 -32.30 -9.30 1.57
CA PHE A 51 -31.79 -10.65 1.39
C PHE A 51 -30.49 -10.67 0.58
N ILE A 52 -30.48 -10.06 -0.60
CA ILE A 52 -29.32 -10.07 -1.51
C ILE A 52 -28.09 -9.49 -0.80
N VAL A 53 -28.23 -8.32 -0.18
CA VAL A 53 -27.10 -7.65 0.47
C VAL A 53 -26.57 -8.50 1.62
N LEU A 54 -27.44 -9.01 2.51
CA LEU A 54 -27.00 -9.78 3.67
C LEU A 54 -26.40 -11.15 3.32
N ILE A 55 -26.92 -11.83 2.30
CA ILE A 55 -26.38 -13.12 1.87
C ILE A 55 -25.11 -12.97 1.04
N ALA A 56 -24.98 -11.89 0.26
CA ALA A 56 -23.77 -11.58 -0.49
C ALA A 56 -22.59 -11.15 0.40
N LEU A 57 -22.82 -10.86 1.69
CA LEU A 57 -21.73 -10.58 2.63
C LEU A 57 -20.70 -11.71 2.65
N PRO A 58 -19.40 -11.40 2.70
CA PRO A 58 -18.36 -12.40 2.87
C PRO A 58 -18.62 -13.26 4.11
N SER A 59 -18.25 -14.54 4.06
CA SER A 59 -18.49 -15.48 5.17
C SER A 59 -17.86 -15.05 6.50
N ALA A 60 -16.81 -14.22 6.45
CA ALA A 60 -16.16 -13.65 7.64
C ALA A 60 -16.99 -12.55 8.33
N GLU A 61 -17.87 -11.87 7.60
CA GLU A 61 -18.70 -10.78 8.11
C GLU A 61 -20.17 -11.18 8.29
N ARG A 62 -20.63 -12.22 7.59
CA ARG A 62 -22.00 -12.72 7.66
C ARG A 62 -22.26 -13.44 8.99
N THR A 63 -22.86 -12.73 9.94
CA THR A 63 -23.26 -13.27 11.25
C THR A 63 -24.54 -14.12 11.17
N PRO A 64 -24.78 -15.05 12.12
CA PRO A 64 -26.06 -15.77 12.25
C PRO A 64 -27.29 -14.86 12.27
N PHE A 65 -27.17 -13.68 12.89
CA PHE A 65 -28.23 -12.67 12.88
C PHE A 65 -28.59 -12.21 11.45
N PHE A 66 -27.59 -11.86 10.63
CA PHE A 66 -27.82 -11.40 9.26
C PHE A 66 -28.37 -12.49 8.35
N GLN A 67 -27.90 -13.72 8.52
CA GLN A 67 -28.41 -14.86 7.77
C GLN A 67 -29.90 -15.08 8.03
N VAL A 68 -30.30 -15.02 9.30
CA VAL A 68 -31.71 -15.14 9.70
C VAL A 68 -32.51 -13.98 9.13
N ILE A 69 -32.11 -12.72 9.36
CA ILE A 69 -32.82 -11.55 8.82
C ILE A 69 -32.96 -11.63 7.29
N GLY A 70 -31.89 -11.90 6.55
CA GLY A 70 -31.92 -12.00 5.09
C GLY A 70 -32.93 -13.05 4.61
N THR A 71 -32.83 -14.28 5.12
CA THR A 71 -33.71 -15.39 4.71
C THR A 71 -35.18 -15.14 5.05
N ILE A 72 -35.48 -14.51 6.19
CA ILE A 72 -36.85 -14.18 6.60
C ILE A 72 -37.46 -13.09 5.73
N PHE A 73 -36.71 -12.04 5.38
CA PHE A 73 -37.22 -10.98 4.50
C PHE A 73 -37.50 -11.53 3.09
N LEU A 74 -36.66 -12.43 2.58
CA LEU A 74 -36.99 -13.16 1.35
C LEU A 74 -38.28 -13.99 1.52
N SER A 75 -38.40 -14.71 2.63
CA SER A 75 -39.55 -15.58 2.91
C SER A 75 -40.86 -14.82 3.01
N SER A 76 -40.86 -13.66 3.69
CA SER A 76 -42.04 -12.79 3.76
C SER A 76 -42.32 -12.13 2.42
N GLY A 77 -41.30 -11.68 1.69
CA GLY A 77 -41.44 -11.13 0.34
C GLY A 77 -42.07 -12.11 -0.66
N ILE A 78 -41.71 -13.39 -0.60
CA ILE A 78 -42.30 -14.45 -1.43
C ILE A 78 -43.81 -14.60 -1.17
N LEU A 79 -44.24 -14.50 0.09
CA LEU A 79 -45.66 -14.60 0.48
C LEU A 79 -46.44 -13.29 0.31
N ASP A 80 -45.77 -12.15 0.37
CA ASP A 80 -46.37 -10.83 0.13
C ASP A 80 -46.77 -10.67 -1.37
N ILE A 81 -46.10 -11.36 -2.31
CA ILE A 81 -46.47 -11.38 -3.74
C ILE A 81 -47.91 -11.87 -3.96
N PRO A 82 -48.28 -13.11 -3.59
CA PRO A 82 -49.65 -13.56 -3.76
C PRO A 82 -50.64 -12.78 -2.88
N HIS A 83 -50.25 -12.29 -1.70
CA HIS A 83 -51.08 -11.38 -0.91
C HIS A 83 -51.52 -10.15 -1.74
N ALA A 84 -50.58 -9.48 -2.39
CA ALA A 84 -50.83 -8.29 -3.21
C ALA A 84 -51.65 -8.59 -4.48
N ILE A 85 -51.43 -9.76 -5.10
CA ILE A 85 -52.17 -10.20 -6.30
C ILE A 85 -53.62 -10.57 -5.97
N PHE A 86 -53.86 -11.28 -4.87
CA PHE A 86 -55.22 -11.66 -4.45
C PHE A 86 -55.98 -10.52 -3.78
N TYR A 87 -55.37 -9.33 -3.63
CA TYR A 87 -55.96 -8.22 -2.91
C TYR A 87 -57.33 -7.79 -3.52
N PRO A 88 -58.28 -7.33 -2.68
CA PRO A 88 -59.56 -6.81 -3.14
C PRO A 88 -59.39 -5.73 -4.22
N GLY A 89 -60.04 -5.92 -5.38
CA GLY A 89 -59.97 -5.00 -6.52
C GLY A 89 -58.90 -5.32 -7.58
N PHE A 90 -58.02 -6.30 -7.38
CA PHE A 90 -57.08 -6.74 -8.41
C PHE A 90 -57.81 -7.47 -9.57
N PRO A 91 -57.59 -7.09 -10.84
CA PRO A 91 -58.35 -7.65 -11.98
C PRO A 91 -58.20 -9.18 -12.14
N GLY A 92 -59.34 -9.87 -12.30
CA GLY A 92 -59.41 -11.28 -12.73
C GLY A 92 -59.10 -12.34 -11.67
N VAL A 93 -58.46 -12.00 -10.55
CA VAL A 93 -58.03 -12.98 -9.54
C VAL A 93 -58.34 -12.58 -8.09
N SER A 94 -59.03 -11.47 -7.85
CA SER A 94 -59.29 -10.97 -6.50
C SER A 94 -59.94 -12.00 -5.56
N ASN A 95 -59.36 -12.17 -4.37
CA ASN A 95 -59.84 -13.05 -3.32
C ASN A 95 -59.41 -12.54 -1.92
N PRO A 96 -60.27 -11.76 -1.23
CA PRO A 96 -59.94 -11.14 0.06
C PRO A 96 -59.48 -12.15 1.12
N SER A 97 -60.20 -13.26 1.28
CA SER A 97 -59.91 -14.28 2.31
C SER A 97 -58.53 -14.93 2.07
N LEU A 98 -58.22 -15.25 0.82
CA LEU A 98 -56.93 -15.81 0.45
C LEU A 98 -55.78 -14.80 0.59
N SER A 99 -56.00 -13.54 0.17
CA SER A 99 -55.04 -12.44 0.34
C SER A 99 -54.65 -12.27 1.82
N VAL A 100 -55.63 -12.24 2.73
CA VAL A 100 -55.37 -12.14 4.17
C VAL A 100 -54.68 -13.38 4.72
N THR A 101 -54.98 -14.56 4.17
CA THR A 101 -54.32 -15.81 4.61
C THR A 101 -52.82 -15.78 4.28
N TYR A 102 -52.44 -15.36 3.07
CA TYR A 102 -51.03 -15.15 2.72
C TYR A 102 -50.34 -14.13 3.63
N TRP A 103 -51.01 -13.02 3.91
CA TRP A 103 -50.52 -12.02 4.85
C TRP A 103 -50.20 -12.62 6.22
N MET A 104 -51.12 -13.40 6.79
CA MET A 104 -50.94 -13.99 8.11
C MET A 104 -49.73 -14.92 8.19
N PHE A 105 -49.47 -15.71 7.13
CA PHE A 105 -48.27 -16.55 7.06
C PHE A 105 -46.99 -15.73 6.85
N ALA A 106 -47.04 -14.68 6.03
CA ALA A 106 -45.91 -13.78 5.84
C ALA A 106 -45.51 -13.10 7.16
N ARG A 107 -46.50 -12.59 7.92
CA ARG A 107 -46.29 -11.96 9.23
C ARG A 107 -45.82 -12.95 10.29
N PHE A 108 -46.33 -14.18 10.28
CA PHE A 108 -45.85 -15.24 11.16
C PHE A 108 -44.35 -15.49 10.98
N ILE A 109 -43.91 -15.75 9.74
CA ILE A 109 -42.50 -16.02 9.44
C ILE A 109 -41.65 -14.79 9.78
N GLN A 110 -42.12 -13.59 9.43
CA GLN A 110 -41.38 -12.35 9.69
C GLN A 110 -41.21 -12.05 11.17
N SER A 111 -42.30 -12.04 11.94
CA SER A 111 -42.28 -11.69 13.36
C SER A 111 -41.55 -12.72 14.21
N LEU A 112 -41.82 -14.02 14.00
CA LEU A 112 -41.13 -15.11 14.69
C LEU A 112 -39.65 -15.12 14.34
N GLY A 113 -39.34 -15.00 13.05
CA GLY A 113 -37.97 -15.03 12.59
C GLY A 113 -37.14 -13.84 13.12
N MET A 114 -37.68 -12.63 13.08
CA MET A 114 -37.01 -11.46 13.67
C MET A 114 -36.82 -11.64 15.17
N PHE A 115 -37.80 -12.20 15.89
CA PHE A 115 -37.64 -12.54 17.30
C PHE A 115 -36.51 -13.57 17.53
N LEU A 116 -36.45 -14.64 16.73
CA LEU A 116 -35.38 -15.65 16.83
C LEU A 116 -33.99 -15.08 16.48
N ALA A 117 -33.93 -14.07 15.61
CA ALA A 117 -32.69 -13.37 15.29
C ALA A 117 -32.07 -12.71 16.53
N ILE A 118 -32.88 -12.25 17.51
CA ILE A 118 -32.40 -11.59 18.74
C ILE A 118 -31.35 -12.44 19.48
N PHE A 119 -31.56 -13.75 19.57
CA PHE A 119 -30.64 -14.67 20.25
C PHE A 119 -29.26 -14.75 19.57
N HIS A 120 -29.17 -14.26 18.34
CA HIS A 120 -27.97 -14.28 17.50
C HIS A 120 -27.26 -12.93 17.41
N LEU A 121 -27.77 -11.85 18.03
CA LEU A 121 -27.22 -10.49 17.96
C LEU A 121 -25.73 -10.37 18.36
N LYS A 122 -25.27 -11.24 19.27
CA LYS A 122 -23.88 -11.22 19.78
C LYS A 122 -22.98 -12.27 19.12
N HIS A 123 -23.55 -13.19 18.35
CA HIS A 123 -22.79 -14.26 17.70
C HIS A 123 -22.09 -13.71 16.46
N LYS A 124 -20.77 -13.94 16.38
CA LYS A 124 -19.95 -13.45 15.27
C LYS A 124 -19.75 -14.49 14.17
N ASN A 125 -19.61 -15.75 14.55
CA ASN A 125 -19.22 -16.81 13.62
C ASN A 125 -20.45 -17.56 13.13
N MET A 126 -20.49 -17.82 11.83
CA MET A 126 -21.52 -18.64 11.19
C MET A 126 -21.16 -20.12 11.28
N ASP A 127 -22.13 -20.95 11.69
CA ASP A 127 -22.07 -22.39 11.50
C ASP A 127 -22.73 -22.78 10.17
N LYS A 128 -22.09 -23.65 9.37
CA LYS A 128 -22.59 -24.04 8.05
C LYS A 128 -23.92 -24.79 8.09
N LYS A 129 -24.15 -25.61 9.13
CA LYS A 129 -25.44 -26.32 9.26
C LYS A 129 -26.53 -25.32 9.61
N PHE A 130 -26.26 -24.38 10.52
CA PHE A 130 -27.18 -23.31 10.84
C PHE A 130 -27.52 -22.45 9.61
N GLU A 131 -26.53 -22.07 8.82
CA GLU A 131 -26.73 -21.37 7.54
C GLU A 131 -27.71 -22.14 6.63
N LEU A 132 -27.44 -23.42 6.37
CA LEU A 132 -28.30 -24.27 5.53
C LEU A 132 -29.74 -24.38 6.09
N LEU A 133 -29.88 -24.49 7.42
CA LEU A 133 -31.19 -24.57 8.06
C LEU A 133 -32.02 -23.29 7.87
N THR A 134 -31.42 -22.11 7.83
CA THR A 134 -32.18 -20.86 7.59
C THR A 134 -32.81 -20.78 6.20
N PHE A 135 -32.26 -21.47 5.19
CA PHE A 135 -32.86 -21.54 3.86
C PHE A 135 -34.14 -22.40 3.82
N LEU A 136 -34.48 -23.10 4.90
CA LEU A 136 -35.79 -23.76 5.02
C LEU A 136 -36.93 -22.74 5.11
N PHE A 137 -36.72 -21.50 5.59
CA PHE A 137 -37.76 -20.47 5.62
C PHE A 137 -38.29 -20.12 4.21
N PRO A 138 -37.46 -19.74 3.22
CA PRO A 138 -37.98 -19.40 1.89
C PRO A 138 -38.53 -20.63 1.16
N LEU A 139 -37.95 -21.82 1.38
CA LEU A 139 -38.51 -23.07 0.85
C LEU A 139 -39.91 -23.35 1.44
N PHE A 140 -40.10 -23.10 2.73
CA PHE A 140 -41.39 -23.23 3.38
C PHE A 140 -42.40 -22.19 2.86
N SER A 141 -41.99 -20.95 2.61
CA SER A 141 -42.84 -19.94 1.95
C SER A 141 -43.30 -20.40 0.56
N ILE A 142 -42.40 -20.95 -0.25
CA ILE A 142 -42.76 -21.51 -1.57
C ILE A 142 -43.74 -22.67 -1.41
N PHE A 143 -43.50 -23.57 -0.45
CA PHE A 143 -44.41 -24.67 -0.15
C PHE A 143 -45.81 -24.18 0.25
N ILE A 144 -45.91 -23.12 1.06
CA ILE A 144 -47.18 -22.51 1.45
C ILE A 144 -47.99 -22.08 0.23
N ILE A 145 -47.36 -21.46 -0.79
CA ILE A 145 -48.05 -21.01 -2.02
C ILE A 145 -48.83 -22.15 -2.69
N PHE A 146 -48.29 -23.37 -2.70
CA PHE A 146 -48.94 -24.50 -3.35
C PHE A 146 -49.99 -25.19 -2.48
N ILE A 147 -49.84 -25.18 -1.15
CA ILE A 147 -50.73 -25.92 -0.24
C ILE A 147 -51.91 -25.08 0.24
N ILE A 148 -51.78 -23.75 0.25
CA ILE A 148 -52.76 -22.82 0.85
C ILE A 148 -54.14 -22.88 0.17
N LYS A 149 -54.24 -23.38 -1.07
CA LYS A 149 -55.52 -23.65 -1.73
C LYS A 149 -56.37 -24.70 -1.01
N TYR A 150 -55.75 -25.56 -0.20
CA TYR A 150 -56.43 -26.57 0.62
C TYR A 150 -56.71 -26.08 2.04
N PHE A 151 -56.20 -24.90 2.40
CA PHE A 151 -56.44 -24.31 3.71
C PHE A 151 -57.92 -23.87 3.80
N PRO A 152 -58.59 -24.08 4.95
CA PRO A 152 -59.98 -23.66 5.10
C PRO A 152 -60.13 -22.17 4.81
N LYS A 153 -61.13 -21.83 4.00
CA LYS A 153 -61.53 -20.44 3.79
C LYS A 153 -62.04 -19.86 5.11
N ASP A 154 -62.07 -18.54 5.21
CA ASP A 154 -62.77 -17.85 6.31
C ASP A 154 -62.14 -17.99 7.71
N VAL A 155 -60.92 -18.53 7.80
CA VAL A 155 -60.18 -18.68 9.07
C VAL A 155 -59.73 -17.33 9.62
N PHE A 156 -59.25 -16.43 8.75
CA PHE A 156 -58.68 -15.15 9.15
C PHE A 156 -59.55 -13.94 8.76
N TYR A 157 -60.30 -14.06 7.68
CA TYR A 157 -61.16 -13.00 7.18
C TYR A 157 -62.39 -13.59 6.50
N ILE A 158 -63.55 -13.08 6.90
CA ILE A 158 -64.85 -13.46 6.37
C ILE A 158 -65.40 -12.26 5.60
N GLU A 159 -65.73 -12.46 4.33
CA GLU A 159 -66.33 -11.40 3.51
C GLU A 159 -67.64 -10.93 4.16
N SER A 160 -67.86 -9.60 4.25
CA SER A 160 -68.93 -8.90 4.99
C SER A 160 -68.83 -8.80 6.52
N LEU A 161 -68.20 -9.76 7.20
CA LEU A 161 -68.02 -9.73 8.66
C LEU A 161 -66.67 -9.15 9.10
N GLY A 162 -65.66 -9.18 8.23
CA GLY A 162 -64.33 -8.64 8.51
C GLY A 162 -63.37 -9.68 9.10
N THR A 163 -62.39 -9.20 9.84
CA THR A 163 -61.35 -10.02 10.51
C THR A 163 -61.92 -10.94 11.59
N THR A 164 -61.45 -12.19 11.65
CA THR A 164 -61.84 -13.13 12.71
C THR A 164 -61.11 -12.88 14.04
N ASN A 165 -61.66 -13.41 15.14
CA ASN A 165 -61.02 -13.35 16.45
C ASN A 165 -59.63 -14.01 16.47
N LEU A 166 -59.48 -15.13 15.74
CA LEU A 166 -58.19 -15.81 15.64
C LEU A 166 -57.14 -14.90 14.99
N LYS A 167 -57.50 -14.23 13.88
CA LYS A 167 -56.61 -13.26 13.23
C LYS A 167 -56.20 -12.16 14.21
N SER A 168 -57.16 -11.54 14.90
CA SER A 168 -56.87 -10.45 15.84
C SER A 168 -55.93 -10.87 16.96
N ILE A 169 -56.07 -12.09 17.50
CA ILE A 169 -55.17 -12.63 18.53
C ILE A 169 -53.75 -12.81 17.98
N LEU A 170 -53.62 -13.36 16.76
CA LEU A 170 -52.31 -13.56 16.14
C LEU A 170 -51.61 -12.23 15.84
N GLU A 171 -52.33 -11.22 15.37
CA GLU A 171 -51.79 -9.86 15.14
C GLU A 171 -51.25 -9.23 16.44
N ILE A 172 -51.91 -9.48 17.58
CA ILE A 172 -51.40 -9.07 18.90
C ILE A 172 -50.11 -9.81 19.23
N VAL A 173 -50.03 -11.11 18.94
CA VAL A 173 -48.79 -11.90 19.14
C VAL A 173 -47.67 -11.36 18.26
N TYR A 174 -47.93 -11.08 16.98
CA TYR A 174 -46.93 -10.54 16.05
C TYR A 174 -46.44 -9.15 16.50
N THR A 175 -47.37 -8.30 16.95
CA THR A 175 -47.06 -7.00 17.56
C THR A 175 -46.06 -7.16 18.71
N LEU A 176 -46.31 -8.09 19.63
CA LEU A 176 -45.44 -8.34 20.78
C LEU A 176 -44.05 -8.83 20.33
N LEU A 177 -43.98 -9.73 19.35
CA LEU A 177 -42.70 -10.23 18.84
C LEU A 177 -41.87 -9.12 18.18
N PHE A 178 -42.49 -8.27 17.35
CA PHE A 178 -41.82 -7.11 16.75
C PHE A 178 -41.40 -6.08 17.80
N PHE A 179 -42.25 -5.83 18.80
CA PHE A 179 -41.93 -4.93 19.90
C PHE A 179 -40.71 -5.44 20.69
N ILE A 180 -40.67 -6.73 21.03
CA ILE A 180 -39.53 -7.35 21.73
C ILE A 180 -38.27 -7.24 20.88
N PHE A 181 -38.35 -7.49 19.57
CA PHE A 181 -37.24 -7.28 18.65
C PHE A 181 -36.71 -5.84 18.69
N GLY A 182 -37.60 -4.85 18.64
CA GLY A 182 -37.25 -3.44 18.75
C GLY A 182 -36.51 -3.15 20.05
N ILE A 183 -37.10 -3.50 21.20
CA ILE A 183 -36.51 -3.25 22.53
C ILE A 183 -35.15 -3.94 22.71
N LYS A 184 -35.02 -5.20 22.27
CA LYS A 184 -33.75 -5.94 22.39
C LYS A 184 -32.67 -5.41 21.44
N SER A 185 -33.06 -4.76 20.35
CA SER A 185 -32.16 -4.13 19.38
C SER A 185 -31.90 -2.65 19.65
N LYS A 186 -32.28 -2.11 20.83
CA LYS A 186 -32.18 -0.67 21.19
C LYS A 186 -30.81 -0.01 21.01
N ASN A 187 -29.74 -0.79 21.01
CA ASN A 187 -28.38 -0.28 20.78
C ASN A 187 -28.18 0.17 19.33
N ASN A 188 -28.99 -0.34 18.40
CA ASN A 188 -29.02 0.09 17.03
C ASN A 188 -30.33 0.85 16.74
N PRO A 189 -30.26 2.16 16.45
CA PRO A 189 -31.45 3.00 16.34
C PRO A 189 -32.34 2.62 15.15
N TYR A 190 -31.76 2.13 14.06
CA TYR A 190 -32.51 1.66 12.90
C TYR A 190 -33.27 0.37 13.21
N LEU A 191 -32.61 -0.64 13.82
CA LEU A 191 -33.28 -1.89 14.19
C LEU A 191 -34.37 -1.66 15.25
N PHE A 192 -34.12 -0.77 16.20
CA PHE A 192 -35.11 -0.33 17.19
C PHE A 192 -36.36 0.25 16.51
N LEU A 193 -36.18 1.30 15.70
CA LEU A 193 -37.31 1.93 15.00
C LEU A 193 -37.98 0.98 14.03
N GLY A 194 -37.23 0.13 13.33
CA GLY A 194 -37.79 -0.91 12.46
C GLY A 194 -38.76 -1.83 13.21
N GLY A 195 -38.34 -2.37 14.36
CA GLY A 195 -39.20 -3.19 15.22
C GLY A 195 -40.44 -2.46 15.74
N ILE A 196 -40.29 -1.20 16.17
CA ILE A 196 -41.43 -0.38 16.64
C ILE A 196 -42.41 -0.10 15.50
N MET A 197 -41.94 0.24 14.30
CA MET A 197 -42.79 0.51 13.15
C MET A 197 -43.52 -0.75 12.68
N PHE A 198 -42.87 -1.92 12.67
CA PHE A 198 -43.59 -3.18 12.42
C PHE A 198 -44.65 -3.46 13.48
N ALA A 199 -44.37 -3.23 14.77
CA ALA A 199 -45.38 -3.40 15.82
C ALA A 199 -46.59 -2.46 15.63
N LEU A 200 -46.36 -1.18 15.29
CA LEU A 200 -47.44 -0.22 14.98
C LEU A 200 -48.24 -0.62 13.73
N SER A 201 -47.58 -1.25 12.76
CA SER A 201 -48.22 -1.80 11.58
C SER A 201 -49.23 -2.90 11.94
N GLU A 202 -48.82 -3.92 12.68
CA GLU A 202 -49.70 -5.04 13.09
C GLU A 202 -50.88 -4.56 13.97
N ILE A 203 -50.65 -3.56 14.85
CA ILE A 203 -51.73 -2.92 15.63
C ILE A 203 -52.83 -2.37 14.71
N SER A 204 -52.42 -1.78 13.58
CA SER A 204 -53.35 -1.18 12.62
C SER A 204 -54.17 -2.24 11.85
N PHE A 205 -53.72 -3.50 11.82
CA PHE A 205 -54.37 -4.60 11.12
C PHE A 205 -55.24 -5.50 12.03
N ILE A 206 -55.29 -5.24 13.34
CA ILE A 206 -56.01 -6.09 14.32
C ILE A 206 -57.49 -6.28 13.97
N ARG A 207 -58.20 -5.20 13.64
CA ARG A 207 -59.63 -5.23 13.34
C ARG A 207 -59.98 -4.31 12.19
N TYR A 208 -60.65 -4.86 11.18
CA TYR A 208 -61.26 -4.11 10.10
C TYR A 208 -62.37 -4.93 9.44
N ILE A 209 -63.35 -4.22 8.86
CA ILE A 209 -64.43 -4.84 8.09
C ILE A 209 -64.08 -4.82 6.60
N SER A 210 -63.69 -3.65 6.09
CA SER A 210 -63.31 -3.47 4.69
C SER A 210 -61.78 -3.43 4.52
N PRO A 211 -61.24 -4.03 3.45
CA PRO A 211 -59.83 -3.90 3.07
C PRO A 211 -59.45 -2.45 2.65
N PHE A 212 -60.39 -1.53 2.52
CA PHE A 212 -60.10 -0.14 2.16
C PHE A 212 -60.22 0.83 3.34
N THR A 213 -60.25 0.33 4.59
CA THR A 213 -60.38 1.19 5.78
C THR A 213 -59.12 2.00 6.05
N TRP A 214 -59.29 3.08 6.81
CA TRP A 214 -58.19 4.00 7.04
C TRP A 214 -57.03 3.42 7.85
N SER A 215 -57.35 2.46 8.72
CA SER A 215 -56.38 1.71 9.50
C SER A 215 -55.43 0.89 8.63
N LEU A 216 -55.87 0.38 7.48
CA LEU A 216 -55.02 -0.46 6.62
C LEU A 216 -53.90 0.35 5.97
N TRP A 217 -54.23 1.49 5.37
CA TRP A 217 -53.17 2.30 4.75
C TRP A 217 -52.21 2.87 5.79
N LEU A 218 -52.68 3.20 7.00
CA LEU A 218 -51.80 3.54 8.11
C LEU A 218 -50.86 2.37 8.47
N GLY A 219 -51.41 1.15 8.53
CA GLY A 219 -50.63 -0.07 8.73
C GLY A 219 -49.56 -0.28 7.66
N HIS A 220 -49.89 -0.09 6.37
CA HIS A 220 -48.93 -0.19 5.28
C HIS A 220 -47.85 0.90 5.31
N ILE A 221 -48.18 2.14 5.73
CA ILE A 221 -47.16 3.19 5.95
C ILE A 221 -46.17 2.72 7.02
N PHE A 222 -46.66 2.24 8.17
CA PHE A 222 -45.78 1.75 9.24
C PHE A 222 -44.96 0.53 8.82
N LYS A 223 -45.54 -0.44 8.08
CA LYS A 223 -44.80 -1.57 7.50
C LYS A 223 -43.66 -1.07 6.61
N THR A 224 -43.97 -0.13 5.73
CA THR A 224 -43.02 0.49 4.79
C THR A 224 -41.87 1.14 5.58
N LEU A 225 -42.17 2.00 6.55
CA LEU A 225 -41.14 2.62 7.39
C LEU A 225 -40.31 1.57 8.14
N GLY A 226 -40.94 0.51 8.64
CA GLY A 226 -40.28 -0.61 9.30
C GLY A 226 -39.21 -1.24 8.41
N ILE A 227 -39.58 -1.64 7.19
CA ILE A 227 -38.65 -2.26 6.25
C ILE A 227 -37.56 -1.30 5.79
N PHE A 228 -37.88 -0.03 5.55
CA PHE A 228 -36.88 0.99 5.19
C PHE A 228 -35.84 1.18 6.30
N ASN A 229 -36.22 1.18 7.58
CA ASN A 229 -35.24 1.28 8.66
C ASN A 229 -34.28 0.08 8.67
N ILE A 230 -34.79 -1.15 8.47
CA ILE A 230 -33.94 -2.35 8.37
C ILE A 230 -33.02 -2.24 7.13
N ALA A 231 -33.54 -1.79 5.99
CA ALA A 231 -32.73 -1.59 4.80
C ALA A 231 -31.64 -0.53 5.00
N PHE A 232 -31.98 0.63 5.59
CA PHE A 232 -31.01 1.69 5.86
C PHE A 232 -29.92 1.25 6.84
N TYR A 233 -30.26 0.47 7.87
CA TYR A 233 -29.27 -0.16 8.73
C TYR A 233 -28.25 -0.95 7.90
N ILE A 234 -28.74 -1.79 6.99
CA ILE A 234 -27.90 -2.68 6.19
C ILE A 234 -27.06 -1.88 5.19
N LEU A 235 -27.70 -1.02 4.39
CA LEU A 235 -27.03 -0.21 3.37
C LEU A 235 -25.97 0.71 4.00
N THR A 236 -26.25 1.31 5.15
CA THR A 236 -25.30 2.24 5.78
C THR A 236 -24.08 1.49 6.32
N ASN A 237 -24.29 0.40 7.05
CA ASN A 237 -23.20 -0.29 7.75
C ASN A 237 -22.38 -1.22 6.85
N TYR A 238 -22.99 -1.76 5.79
CA TYR A 238 -22.36 -2.79 4.95
C TYR A 238 -22.11 -2.38 3.51
N ILE A 239 -22.58 -1.20 3.09
CA ILE A 239 -22.29 -0.67 1.75
C ILE A 239 -21.65 0.72 1.87
N TYR A 240 -22.37 1.69 2.44
CA TYR A 240 -21.93 3.09 2.44
C TYR A 240 -20.65 3.30 3.28
N ASN A 241 -20.63 2.88 4.54
CA ASN A 241 -19.47 3.07 5.42
C ASN A 241 -18.22 2.36 4.87
N PRO A 242 -18.26 1.07 4.47
CA PRO A 242 -17.11 0.41 3.88
C PRO A 242 -16.58 1.10 2.61
N LEU A 243 -17.47 1.64 1.77
CA LEU A 243 -17.06 2.40 0.58
C LEU A 243 -16.37 3.72 0.96
N MET A 244 -16.85 4.40 1.99
CA MET A 244 -16.21 5.62 2.50
C MET A 244 -14.84 5.33 3.13
N ASP A 245 -14.72 4.24 3.89
CA ASP A 245 -13.45 3.80 4.47
C ASP A 245 -12.44 3.42 3.37
N TYR A 246 -12.89 2.71 2.33
CA TYR A 246 -12.08 2.40 1.16
C TYR A 246 -11.58 3.67 0.45
N LYS A 247 -12.47 4.65 0.25
CA LYS A 247 -12.09 5.92 -0.37
C LYS A 247 -11.02 6.67 0.44
N ALA A 248 -11.21 6.76 1.76
CA ALA A 248 -10.24 7.41 2.65
C ALA A 248 -8.88 6.69 2.65
N LEU A 249 -8.90 5.35 2.64
CA LEU A 249 -7.68 4.54 2.57
C LEU A 249 -6.95 4.73 1.23
N ASN A 250 -7.68 4.78 0.13
CA ASN A 250 -7.11 5.01 -1.19
C ASN A 250 -6.47 6.40 -1.31
N GLU A 251 -7.10 7.45 -0.77
CA GLU A 251 -6.52 8.80 -0.71
C GLU A 251 -5.23 8.83 0.11
N LYS A 252 -5.19 8.11 1.24
CA LYS A 252 -3.98 7.98 2.06
C LYS A 252 -2.84 7.31 1.29
N TYR A 253 -3.09 6.17 0.66
CA TYR A 253 -2.06 5.45 -0.11
C TYR A 253 -1.56 6.24 -1.33
N LYS A 254 -2.43 7.05 -1.94
CA LYS A 254 -2.00 7.93 -3.04
C LYS A 254 -0.95 8.94 -2.58
N ILE A 255 -1.15 9.58 -1.43
CA ILE A 255 -0.18 10.55 -0.87
C ILE A 255 1.13 9.86 -0.46
N GLU A 256 1.05 8.68 0.16
CA GLU A 256 2.24 7.90 0.52
C GLU A 256 3.02 7.46 -0.73
N TRP A 257 2.32 7.07 -1.80
CA TRP A 257 2.93 6.69 -3.08
C TRP A 257 3.63 7.88 -3.76
N GLU A 258 3.02 9.06 -3.76
CA GLU A 258 3.63 10.28 -4.30
C GLU A 258 4.94 10.63 -3.55
N ARG A 259 4.94 10.57 -2.22
CA ARG A 259 6.15 10.78 -1.40
C ARG A 259 7.24 9.75 -1.64
N LEU A 260 6.85 8.48 -1.79
CA LEU A 260 7.80 7.40 -2.09
C LEU A 260 8.43 7.60 -3.47
N ASN A 261 7.63 7.97 -4.48
CA ASN A 261 8.14 8.26 -5.82
C ASN A 261 9.10 9.45 -5.83
N GLU A 262 8.79 10.55 -5.12
CA GLU A 262 9.72 11.68 -4.97
C GLU A 262 11.05 11.24 -4.35
N THR A 263 10.99 10.40 -3.32
CA THR A 263 12.21 9.87 -2.65
C THR A 263 13.02 8.99 -3.59
N ILE A 264 12.38 8.09 -4.34
CA ILE A 264 13.03 7.23 -5.34
C ILE A 264 13.66 8.05 -6.46
N LEU A 265 12.95 9.05 -6.98
CA LEU A 265 13.47 9.93 -8.02
C LEU A 265 14.71 10.70 -7.53
N LYS A 266 14.68 11.21 -6.30
CA LYS A 266 15.83 11.86 -5.67
C LYS A 266 17.04 10.92 -5.56
N ILE A 267 16.82 9.67 -5.15
CA ILE A 267 17.88 8.64 -5.07
C ILE A 267 18.49 8.37 -6.45
N ILE A 268 17.66 8.16 -7.47
CA ILE A 268 18.11 7.89 -8.84
C ILE A 268 18.91 9.08 -9.38
N GLU A 269 18.42 10.31 -9.16
CA GLU A 269 19.11 11.52 -9.58
C GLU A 269 20.49 11.64 -8.92
N THR A 270 20.57 11.46 -7.59
CA THR A 270 21.85 11.47 -6.87
C THR A 270 22.80 10.39 -7.37
N GLN A 271 22.32 9.16 -7.61
CA GLN A 271 23.16 8.08 -8.15
C GLN A 271 23.72 8.42 -9.54
N ASN A 272 22.89 8.96 -10.42
CA ASN A 272 23.33 9.36 -11.76
C ASN A 272 24.40 10.45 -11.71
N LYS A 273 24.23 11.47 -10.86
CA LYS A 273 25.24 12.52 -10.65
C LYS A 273 26.56 11.93 -10.13
N VAL A 274 26.49 11.05 -9.14
CA VAL A 274 27.65 10.35 -8.57
C VAL A 274 28.38 9.55 -9.64
N LEU A 275 27.66 8.80 -10.48
CA LEU A 275 28.25 8.01 -11.57
C LEU A 275 28.94 8.91 -12.61
N GLU A 276 28.33 10.05 -12.97
CA GLU A 276 28.95 11.02 -13.87
C GLU A 276 30.28 11.53 -13.33
N VAL A 277 30.33 11.84 -12.03
CA VAL A 277 31.54 12.36 -11.36
C VAL A 277 32.60 11.27 -11.21
N LEU A 278 32.22 10.03 -10.90
CA LEU A 278 33.15 8.90 -10.88
C LEU A 278 33.81 8.67 -12.24
N ASN A 279 33.05 8.78 -13.33
CA ASN A 279 33.62 8.69 -14.68
C ASN A 279 34.60 9.83 -14.99
N LYS A 280 34.35 11.05 -14.51
CA LYS A 280 35.30 12.16 -14.61
C LYS A 280 36.57 11.89 -13.78
N ALA A 281 36.40 11.41 -12.55
CA ALA A 281 37.48 11.07 -11.63
C ALA A 281 38.41 9.96 -12.17
N LEU A 282 37.85 8.95 -12.85
CA LEU A 282 38.64 7.89 -13.50
C LEU A 282 39.58 8.40 -14.59
N ASN A 283 39.30 9.56 -15.19
CA ASN A 283 40.12 10.16 -16.24
C ASN A 283 41.18 11.15 -15.70
N CYS A 284 41.25 11.37 -14.39
CA CYS A 284 42.25 12.25 -13.78
C CYS A 284 43.64 11.59 -13.77
N LYS A 285 44.67 12.34 -14.17
CA LYS A 285 46.07 11.88 -14.21
C LYS A 285 46.85 12.19 -12.94
N ASP A 286 46.41 13.18 -12.18
CA ASP A 286 47.08 13.67 -10.98
C ASP A 286 46.12 13.81 -9.79
N ARG A 287 46.72 13.99 -8.61
CA ARG A 287 46.00 14.11 -7.34
C ARG A 287 45.16 15.39 -7.28
N ASP A 288 45.72 16.50 -7.77
CA ASP A 288 45.09 17.81 -7.66
C ASP A 288 43.83 17.89 -8.53
N GLY A 289 43.85 17.27 -9.72
CA GLY A 289 42.68 17.11 -10.57
C GLY A 289 41.58 16.27 -9.90
N LEU A 290 41.94 15.18 -9.21
CA LEU A 290 40.97 14.37 -8.49
C LEU A 290 40.34 15.13 -7.32
N ILE A 291 41.15 15.82 -6.51
CA ILE A 291 40.65 16.64 -5.39
C ILE A 291 39.68 17.69 -5.91
N LYS A 292 40.03 18.38 -7.01
CA LYS A 292 39.16 19.40 -7.62
C LYS A 292 37.80 18.83 -8.05
N VAL A 293 37.76 17.67 -8.70
CA VAL A 293 36.50 17.03 -9.12
C VAL A 293 35.60 16.69 -7.92
N ILE A 294 36.19 16.27 -6.80
CA ILE A 294 35.46 15.97 -5.56
C ILE A 294 34.90 17.24 -4.94
N VAL A 295 35.75 18.27 -4.83
CA VAL A 295 35.41 19.60 -4.32
C VAL A 295 34.23 20.19 -5.09
N ASP A 296 34.35 20.27 -6.42
CA ASP A 296 33.33 20.85 -7.30
C ASP A 296 31.98 20.12 -7.15
N PHE A 297 31.99 18.80 -6.95
CA PHE A 297 30.76 18.02 -6.75
C PHE A 297 30.06 18.35 -5.44
N PHE A 298 30.78 18.31 -4.31
CA PHE A 298 30.17 18.51 -2.99
C PHE A 298 29.78 19.98 -2.75
N GLU A 299 30.50 20.94 -3.34
CA GLU A 299 30.06 22.34 -3.37
C GLU A 299 28.75 22.51 -4.15
N LYS A 300 28.64 21.91 -5.34
CA LYS A 300 27.43 21.99 -6.17
C LYS A 300 26.23 21.33 -5.52
N GLU A 301 26.42 20.20 -4.84
CA GLU A 301 25.34 19.52 -4.11
C GLU A 301 25.02 20.18 -2.75
N GLY A 302 25.79 21.19 -2.33
CA GLY A 302 25.52 21.92 -1.09
C GLY A 302 25.75 21.09 0.18
N VAL A 303 26.62 20.09 0.11
CA VAL A 303 26.88 19.11 1.18
C VAL A 303 28.18 19.46 1.88
N ARG A 304 28.14 19.53 3.22
CA ARG A 304 29.34 19.87 3.99
C ARG A 304 30.28 18.66 4.06
N ILE A 305 31.51 18.85 3.56
CA ILE A 305 32.57 17.87 3.64
C ILE A 305 33.85 18.51 4.14
N SER A 306 34.65 17.74 4.86
CA SER A 306 36.04 18.09 5.16
C SER A 306 36.97 16.91 4.99
N LEU A 307 38.11 17.19 4.36
CA LEU A 307 39.09 16.22 3.93
C LEU A 307 40.42 16.48 4.65
N PHE A 308 40.95 15.43 5.27
CA PHE A 308 42.22 15.43 5.97
C PHE A 308 43.12 14.34 5.38
N TYR A 309 44.41 14.63 5.24
CA TYR A 309 45.42 13.67 4.83
C TYR A 309 46.59 13.69 5.81
N LYS A 310 46.98 12.53 6.33
CA LYS A 310 48.01 12.42 7.39
C LYS A 310 47.73 13.37 8.56
N LYS A 311 46.45 13.48 8.95
CA LYS A 311 45.93 14.39 9.99
C LYS A 311 46.15 15.89 9.72
N LYS A 312 46.58 16.27 8.50
CA LYS A 312 46.60 17.66 8.05
C LYS A 312 45.33 17.95 7.29
N HIS A 313 44.71 19.09 7.58
CA HIS A 313 43.59 19.60 6.81
C HIS A 313 44.02 19.85 5.36
N ILE A 314 43.21 19.39 4.42
CA ILE A 314 43.38 19.66 2.98
C ILE A 314 42.30 20.62 2.50
N TYR A 315 41.05 20.37 2.88
CA TYR A 315 39.90 21.07 2.32
C TYR A 315 38.67 20.97 3.22
N SER A 316 37.88 22.04 3.25
CA SER A 316 36.55 22.13 3.85
C SER A 316 35.62 22.81 2.85
N SER A 317 34.42 22.27 2.59
CA SER A 317 33.54 22.80 1.52
C SER A 317 32.86 24.12 1.83
N PHE A 318 32.85 24.57 3.08
CA PHE A 318 32.33 25.87 3.48
C PHE A 318 33.20 26.47 4.58
N SER A 319 33.23 27.81 4.64
CA SER A 319 34.02 28.61 5.60
C SER A 319 33.68 28.39 7.07
N HIS A 320 32.60 27.68 7.37
CA HIS A 320 32.13 27.39 8.74
C HIS A 320 32.37 25.95 9.17
N VAL A 321 33.04 25.14 8.36
CA VAL A 321 33.33 23.73 8.64
C VAL A 321 34.72 23.64 9.25
N SER A 322 34.85 22.98 10.40
CA SER A 322 36.06 23.06 11.24
C SER A 322 37.30 22.44 10.58
N ASP A 323 38.46 23.05 10.82
CA ASP A 323 39.75 22.55 10.36
C ASP A 323 40.42 21.59 11.37
N THR A 324 39.75 21.29 12.48
CA THR A 324 40.21 20.34 13.53
C THR A 324 39.35 19.09 13.57
N ILE A 325 40.00 17.93 13.71
CA ILE A 325 39.34 16.62 13.70
C ILE A 325 38.44 16.44 14.93
N GLU A 326 38.80 17.05 16.08
CA GLU A 326 38.06 16.94 17.33
C GLU A 326 36.68 17.65 17.32
N ASP A 327 36.43 18.52 16.35
CA ASP A 327 35.24 19.37 16.32
C ASP A 327 34.01 18.68 15.68
N TYR A 328 34.19 17.47 15.14
CA TYR A 328 33.14 16.74 14.42
C TYR A 328 32.34 15.80 15.33
N ASP A 329 31.05 16.07 15.50
CA ASP A 329 30.12 15.16 16.18
C ASP A 329 29.63 14.04 15.23
N SER A 330 29.72 12.80 15.71
CA SER A 330 29.16 11.59 15.11
C SER A 330 27.67 11.65 14.77
N LYS A 331 26.89 12.52 15.42
CA LYS A 331 25.46 12.71 15.11
C LYS A 331 25.23 13.52 13.84
N GLU A 332 26.07 14.52 13.60
CA GLU A 332 25.95 15.42 12.44
C GLU A 332 26.80 14.97 11.26
N TYR A 333 27.92 14.27 11.52
CA TYR A 333 28.87 13.87 10.50
C TYR A 333 29.18 12.38 10.54
N SER A 334 29.21 11.78 9.35
CA SER A 334 29.77 10.45 9.12
C SER A 334 31.28 10.54 8.88
N LYS A 335 32.07 9.93 9.75
CA LYS A 335 33.51 9.74 9.54
C LYS A 335 33.79 8.58 8.59
N ILE A 336 34.60 8.83 7.57
CA ILE A 336 35.05 7.84 6.58
C ILE A 336 36.58 7.91 6.55
N GLU A 337 37.26 6.82 6.90
CA GLU A 337 38.72 6.79 7.04
C GLU A 337 39.32 5.62 6.26
N ARG A 338 40.34 5.90 5.44
CA ARG A 338 41.11 4.90 4.69
C ARG A 338 42.49 5.45 4.33
N ASN A 339 43.55 4.69 4.59
CA ASN A 339 44.93 4.95 4.14
C ASN A 339 45.38 6.42 4.34
N ASP A 340 45.35 6.87 5.59
CA ASP A 340 45.69 8.23 6.06
C ASP A 340 44.76 9.36 5.57
N ILE A 341 43.72 9.06 4.79
CA ILE A 341 42.68 10.02 4.40
C ILE A 341 41.48 9.88 5.34
N ILE A 342 41.04 11.00 5.91
CA ILE A 342 39.83 11.09 6.73
C ILE A 342 38.89 12.09 6.07
N VAL A 343 37.65 11.68 5.84
CA VAL A 343 36.57 12.53 5.33
C VAL A 343 35.43 12.56 6.32
N PHE A 344 35.02 13.76 6.70
CA PHE A 344 33.79 14.00 7.45
C PHE A 344 32.71 14.46 6.46
N LEU A 345 31.59 13.74 6.44
CA LEU A 345 30.47 13.99 5.55
C LEU A 345 29.22 14.30 6.37
N GLU A 346 28.54 15.41 6.06
CA GLU A 346 27.28 15.80 6.70
C GLU A 346 26.17 14.74 6.51
N ASN A 347 25.44 14.46 7.59
CA ASN A 347 24.38 13.46 7.65
C ASN A 347 22.99 14.11 7.65
N LYS A 348 22.61 14.73 6.52
CA LYS A 348 21.28 15.37 6.36
C LYS A 348 20.15 14.38 6.02
N ASP A 349 20.44 13.38 5.19
CA ASP A 349 19.47 12.41 4.68
C ASP A 349 20.14 11.04 4.67
N GLU A 350 19.65 10.12 5.51
CA GLU A 350 20.33 8.85 5.79
C GLU A 350 20.60 8.03 4.52
N ILE A 351 19.68 8.05 3.55
CA ILE A 351 19.81 7.28 2.32
C ILE A 351 20.84 7.94 1.40
N ILE A 352 20.75 9.26 1.23
CA ILE A 352 21.67 10.01 0.37
C ILE A 352 23.09 10.00 0.94
N SER A 353 23.25 10.16 2.25
CA SER A 353 24.55 10.09 2.92
C SER A 353 25.20 8.71 2.77
N LYS A 354 24.41 7.62 2.70
CA LYS A 354 24.95 6.28 2.33
C LYS A 354 25.47 6.24 0.90
N ILE A 355 24.76 6.85 -0.06
CA ILE A 355 25.22 6.95 -1.46
C ILE A 355 26.54 7.73 -1.53
N TYR A 356 26.61 8.89 -0.87
CA TYR A 356 27.83 9.70 -0.81
C TYR A 356 28.99 8.99 -0.10
N LYS A 357 28.72 8.20 0.95
CA LYS A 357 29.74 7.37 1.60
C LYS A 357 30.34 6.35 0.64
N LEU A 358 29.52 5.65 -0.12
CA LEU A 358 29.98 4.70 -1.16
C LEU A 358 30.76 5.41 -2.27
N PHE A 359 30.30 6.60 -2.67
CA PHE A 359 31.01 7.46 -3.62
C PHE A 359 32.42 7.83 -3.13
N ILE A 360 32.56 8.31 -1.89
CA ILE A 360 33.86 8.66 -1.29
C ILE A 360 34.78 7.45 -1.19
N LEU A 361 34.27 6.28 -0.81
CA LEU A 361 35.07 5.04 -0.78
C LEU A 361 35.57 4.64 -2.17
N SER A 362 34.76 4.87 -3.20
CA SER A 362 35.14 4.63 -4.59
C SER A 362 36.25 5.59 -5.04
N LEU A 363 36.15 6.87 -4.65
CA LEU A 363 37.17 7.88 -4.91
C LEU A 363 38.51 7.57 -4.25
N PHE A 364 38.52 7.03 -3.02
CA PHE A 364 39.75 6.56 -2.39
C PHE A 364 40.46 5.49 -3.22
N SER A 365 39.69 4.56 -3.80
CA SER A 365 40.26 3.53 -4.67
C SER A 365 40.85 4.13 -5.96
N ILE A 366 40.21 5.16 -6.53
CA ILE A 366 40.74 5.87 -7.72
C ILE A 366 42.02 6.62 -7.35
N PHE A 367 42.06 7.29 -6.19
CA PHE A 367 43.24 8.00 -5.72
C PHE A 367 44.45 7.07 -5.54
N GLU A 368 44.23 5.85 -5.01
CA GLU A 368 45.26 4.82 -4.91
C GLU A 368 45.80 4.42 -6.28
N ASN A 369 44.93 4.23 -7.27
CA ASN A 369 45.35 3.91 -8.64
C ASN A 369 46.21 5.02 -9.26
N VAL A 370 45.82 6.29 -9.10
CA VAL A 370 46.61 7.44 -9.57
C VAL A 370 47.98 7.48 -8.90
N ASN A 371 48.07 7.16 -7.61
CA ASN A 371 49.36 7.08 -6.91
C ASN A 371 50.27 5.99 -7.45
N TYR A 372 49.70 4.83 -7.72
CA TYR A 372 50.43 3.70 -8.26
C TYR A 372 50.96 4.00 -9.67
N ILE A 373 50.13 4.59 -10.54
CA ILE A 373 50.54 5.01 -11.90
C ILE A 373 51.69 6.02 -11.83
N ASN A 374 51.59 7.05 -10.99
CA ASN A 374 52.66 8.05 -10.84
C ASN A 374 53.99 7.43 -10.33
N MET A 375 53.91 6.44 -9.44
CA MET A 375 55.10 5.71 -8.99
C MET A 375 55.73 4.89 -10.11
N LEU A 376 54.91 4.21 -10.92
CA LEU A 376 55.39 3.46 -12.09
C LEU A 376 56.05 4.37 -13.12
N GLU A 377 55.47 5.53 -13.43
CA GLU A 377 56.06 6.50 -14.36
C GLU A 377 57.41 7.02 -13.85
N LYS A 378 57.54 7.27 -12.54
CA LYS A 378 58.81 7.68 -11.92
C LYS A 378 59.88 6.59 -12.08
N ILE A 379 59.55 5.34 -11.77
CA ILE A 379 60.45 4.19 -11.93
C ILE A 379 60.84 4.02 -13.40
N GLU A 380 59.90 4.18 -14.33
CA GLU A 380 60.19 4.08 -15.76
C GLU A 380 61.15 5.19 -16.23
N LYS A 381 60.99 6.41 -15.71
CA LYS A 381 61.89 7.54 -15.99
C LYS A 381 63.29 7.28 -15.46
N GLU A 382 63.42 6.83 -14.21
CA GLU A 382 64.70 6.47 -13.59
C GLU A 382 65.38 5.34 -14.38
N ARG A 383 64.63 4.32 -14.80
CA ARG A 383 65.14 3.23 -15.66
C ARG A 383 65.66 3.76 -17.01
N LYS A 384 64.93 4.67 -17.66
CA LYS A 384 65.36 5.28 -18.94
C LYS A 384 66.65 6.09 -18.78
N GLU A 385 66.75 6.86 -17.69
CA GLU A 385 67.94 7.65 -17.38
C GLU A 385 69.15 6.76 -17.07
N PHE A 386 68.96 5.70 -16.28
CA PHE A 386 69.98 4.69 -16.02
C PHE A 386 70.51 4.06 -17.31
N ILE A 387 69.63 3.54 -18.18
CA ILE A 387 70.04 2.94 -19.47
C ILE A 387 70.82 3.95 -20.33
N LYS A 388 70.38 5.21 -20.36
CA LYS A 388 71.06 6.27 -21.10
C LYS A 388 72.46 6.52 -20.55
N ASN A 389 72.60 6.65 -19.23
CA ASN A 389 73.89 6.90 -18.57
C ASN A 389 74.86 5.74 -18.77
N VAL A 390 74.39 4.50 -18.57
CA VAL A 390 75.17 3.29 -18.85
C VAL A 390 75.64 3.29 -20.30
N SER A 391 74.74 3.54 -21.26
CA SER A 391 75.11 3.58 -22.67
C SER A 391 76.19 4.62 -22.99
N HIS A 392 76.13 5.81 -22.38
CA HIS A 392 77.15 6.85 -22.53
C HIS A 392 78.51 6.43 -21.93
N GLU A 393 78.50 5.85 -20.73
CA GLU A 393 79.72 5.41 -20.05
C GLU A 393 80.43 4.27 -20.78
N PHE A 394 79.69 3.39 -21.46
CA PHE A 394 80.26 2.35 -22.32
C PHE A 394 80.80 2.90 -23.64
N ARG A 395 80.09 3.85 -24.27
CA ARG A 395 80.49 4.40 -25.59
C ARG A 395 81.84 5.08 -25.55
N ASN A 396 82.12 5.83 -24.48
CA ASN A 396 83.35 6.61 -24.34
C ASN A 396 84.63 5.76 -24.46
N PRO A 397 84.86 4.73 -23.61
CA PRO A 397 86.03 3.87 -23.73
C PRO A 397 86.01 3.02 -25.01
N LEU A 398 84.83 2.59 -25.49
CA LEU A 398 84.73 1.85 -26.76
C LEU A 398 85.20 2.69 -27.95
N PHE A 399 84.87 3.99 -27.99
CA PHE A 399 85.37 4.90 -29.02
C PHE A 399 86.88 5.12 -28.92
N VAL A 400 87.45 5.15 -27.71
CA VAL A 400 88.91 5.20 -27.52
C VAL A 400 89.55 3.93 -28.06
N VAL A 401 89.07 2.74 -27.67
CA VAL A 401 89.58 1.45 -28.19
C VAL A 401 89.51 1.40 -29.71
N LEU A 402 88.35 1.76 -30.28
CA LEU A 402 88.13 1.75 -31.72
C LEU A 402 89.04 2.75 -32.45
N GLY A 403 89.16 3.98 -31.93
CA GLY A 403 90.01 5.02 -32.51
C GLY A 403 91.50 4.62 -32.50
N GLN A 404 91.97 4.09 -31.37
CA GLN A 404 93.33 3.59 -31.21
C GLN A 404 93.62 2.39 -32.13
N ALA A 405 92.69 1.44 -32.23
CA ALA A 405 92.80 0.30 -33.15
C ALA A 405 92.83 0.76 -34.63
N GLN A 406 92.08 1.81 -34.98
CA GLN A 406 92.13 2.39 -36.32
C GLN A 406 93.47 3.06 -36.64
N LEU A 407 94.12 3.71 -35.66
CA LEU A 407 95.46 4.28 -35.81
C LEU A 407 96.51 3.18 -36.09
N LEU A 408 96.41 2.04 -35.39
CA LEU A 408 97.24 0.85 -35.69
C LEU A 408 96.98 0.34 -37.12
N LYS A 409 95.72 0.16 -37.49
CA LYS A 409 95.34 -0.37 -38.82
C LYS A 409 95.82 0.52 -39.98
N LYS A 410 95.81 1.84 -39.81
CA LYS A 410 96.26 2.81 -40.83
C LYS A 410 97.77 3.04 -40.85
N ALA A 411 98.54 2.27 -40.08
CA ALA A 411 99.99 2.43 -39.92
C ALA A 411 100.40 3.83 -39.43
N PHE A 412 99.55 4.50 -38.64
CA PHE A 412 99.76 5.87 -38.18
C PHE A 412 100.65 5.95 -36.93
N TYR A 413 101.78 5.24 -36.97
CA TYR A 413 102.78 5.16 -35.90
C TYR A 413 104.18 5.31 -36.51
N ASN A 414 105.02 6.11 -35.86
CA ASN A 414 106.34 6.50 -36.40
C ASN A 414 107.50 5.99 -35.53
N SER A 415 107.18 5.36 -34.39
CA SER A 415 108.14 4.81 -33.45
C SER A 415 107.54 3.60 -32.71
N PRO A 416 108.37 2.65 -32.24
CA PRO A 416 107.94 1.58 -31.34
C PRO A 416 107.28 2.11 -30.05
N GLU A 417 107.70 3.29 -29.57
CA GLU A 417 107.10 3.97 -28.42
C GLU A 417 105.64 4.34 -28.68
N LYS A 418 105.32 4.86 -29.87
CA LYS A 418 103.94 5.23 -30.22
C LYS A 418 103.02 4.01 -30.36
N ILE A 419 103.54 2.86 -30.75
CA ILE A 419 102.79 1.58 -30.75
C ILE A 419 102.47 1.17 -29.32
N LYS A 420 103.43 1.32 -28.41
CA LYS A 420 103.25 1.02 -26.98
C LYS A 420 102.19 1.92 -26.35
N ASP A 421 102.22 3.23 -26.64
CA ASP A 421 101.20 4.18 -26.16
C ASP A 421 99.79 3.81 -26.65
N ILE A 422 99.66 3.45 -27.94
CA ILE A 422 98.37 3.05 -28.52
C ILE A 422 97.86 1.75 -27.86
N ALA A 423 98.72 0.77 -27.66
CA ALA A 423 98.38 -0.48 -26.98
C ALA A 423 97.99 -0.25 -25.51
N GLU A 424 98.69 0.62 -24.80
CA GLU A 424 98.41 0.99 -23.42
C GLU A 424 97.05 1.71 -23.30
N GLN A 425 96.70 2.61 -24.22
CA GLN A 425 95.40 3.26 -24.24
C GLN A 425 94.23 2.30 -24.53
N ILE A 426 94.45 1.30 -25.40
CA ILE A 426 93.49 0.22 -25.63
C ILE A 426 93.33 -0.62 -24.36
N GLU A 427 94.43 -0.98 -23.69
CA GLU A 427 94.42 -1.78 -22.47
C GLU A 427 93.70 -1.05 -21.32
N ILE A 428 94.02 0.22 -21.08
CA ILE A 428 93.36 1.05 -20.06
C ILE A 428 91.86 1.17 -20.32
N SER A 429 91.48 1.45 -21.58
CA SER A 429 90.07 1.59 -21.94
C SER A 429 89.31 0.26 -21.85
N SER A 430 89.96 -0.86 -22.18
CA SER A 430 89.38 -2.21 -22.05
C SER A 430 89.22 -2.63 -20.59
N LYS A 431 90.21 -2.35 -19.72
CA LYS A 431 90.07 -2.53 -18.26
C LYS A 431 88.92 -1.69 -17.70
N ARG A 432 88.78 -0.44 -18.15
CA ARG A 432 87.65 0.42 -17.75
C ARG A 432 86.29 -0.13 -18.17
N ILE A 433 86.18 -0.75 -19.34
CA ILE A 433 84.96 -1.44 -19.77
C ILE A 433 84.70 -2.66 -18.88
N SER A 434 85.73 -3.46 -18.58
CA SER A 434 85.61 -4.61 -17.66
C SER A 434 85.10 -4.19 -16.28
N ASP A 435 85.67 -3.12 -15.70
CA ASP A 435 85.23 -2.59 -14.42
C ASP A 435 83.77 -2.10 -14.45
N LEU A 436 83.33 -1.52 -15.57
CA LEU A 436 81.92 -1.12 -15.77
C LEU A 436 80.99 -2.33 -15.86
N VAL A 437 81.40 -3.40 -16.55
CA VAL A 437 80.65 -4.66 -16.63
C VAL A 437 80.53 -5.29 -15.25
N ASP A 438 81.61 -5.37 -14.49
CA ASP A 438 81.61 -5.95 -13.13
C ASP A 438 80.71 -5.15 -12.18
N LYS A 439 80.69 -3.81 -12.29
CA LYS A 439 79.77 -2.96 -11.54
C LYS A 439 78.31 -3.21 -11.92
N LEU A 440 77.99 -3.35 -13.20
CA LEU A 440 76.63 -3.67 -13.65
C LEU A 440 76.15 -5.04 -13.18
N LEU A 441 77.02 -6.05 -13.23
CA LEU A 441 76.71 -7.40 -12.75
C LEU A 441 76.39 -7.39 -11.24
N LYS A 442 77.14 -6.63 -10.44
CA LYS A 442 76.84 -6.46 -9.01
C LYS A 442 75.49 -5.81 -8.75
N VAL A 443 75.14 -4.75 -9.49
CA VAL A 443 73.81 -4.11 -9.37
C VAL A 443 72.69 -5.10 -9.73
N GLY A 444 72.87 -5.91 -10.79
CA GLY A 444 71.90 -6.94 -11.17
C GLY A 444 71.76 -8.09 -10.16
N GLU A 445 72.84 -8.46 -9.47
CA GLU A 445 72.81 -9.48 -8.41
C GLU A 445 72.17 -8.97 -7.10
N GLU A 446 72.34 -7.69 -6.78
CA GLU A 446 71.71 -7.04 -5.62
C GLU A 446 70.20 -6.87 -5.85
N ASP A 447 69.77 -6.40 -7.02
CA ASP A 447 68.34 -6.33 -7.40
C ASP A 447 67.66 -7.71 -7.42
N GLY A 448 68.40 -8.77 -7.76
CA GLY A 448 67.88 -10.14 -7.79
C GLY A 448 67.63 -10.76 -6.40
N LYS A 449 68.40 -10.37 -5.37
CA LYS A 449 68.28 -10.93 -4.02
C LYS A 449 67.12 -10.35 -3.20
N ASP A 450 66.72 -9.11 -3.46
CA ASP A 450 65.56 -8.49 -2.80
C ASP A 450 64.20 -8.90 -3.41
N SER A 451 64.20 -9.59 -4.56
CA SER A 451 62.98 -10.06 -5.25
C SER A 451 62.36 -11.36 -4.69
N HIS A 452 62.98 -11.98 -3.68
CA HIS A 452 62.57 -13.28 -3.10
C HIS A 452 62.26 -13.23 -1.58
N ARG A 453 61.84 -12.10 -1.03
CA ARG A 453 61.31 -12.00 0.34
C ARG A 453 59.85 -11.59 0.39
#